data_AF-C7Z3A7-F1
#
_entry.id   AF-C7Z3A7-F1
#
_cell.length_a   1.000
_cell.length_b   1.000
_cell.length_c   1.000
_cell.angle_alpha   90.00
_cell.angle_beta   90.00
_cell.angle_gamma   90.00
#
_symmetry.space_group_name_H-M   'P 1'
#
loop_
_entity.id
_entity.type
_entity.pdbx_description
1 polymer ?
#
loop_
_entity_poly.entity_id
_entity_poly.type
_entity_poly.pdbx_seq_one_letter_code
_entity_poly.pdbx_strand_id
1 'polypeptide(L)'
;MVGVMKAKRNRHCKGSRANRGSPSKSIISPILIRETFANTWLKDGEPRNRTQTAYSLLLYFNILVDEHERKKAADALREIIAKNEYLVGTGFAGTWTLDHSLRKVGATEDFYKMLLQTRVPSWLYQVVQGATTTWERWDSLLPDGSVNGCGMTSFNHYAFGSVAD
;
A
#
# COMPACT_ATOMS: atom_id res chain seq x y z
N MET A 1 -28.78 77.60 45.71
CA MET A 1 -29.60 76.51 46.29
C MET A 1 -29.99 75.60 45.13
N VAL A 2 -29.52 74.34 45.14
CA VAL A 2 -29.93 73.20 44.29
C VAL A 2 -29.62 73.33 42.78
N GLY A 3 -29.00 72.37 42.06
CA GLY A 3 -28.66 71.00 42.38
C GLY A 3 -27.52 70.48 41.49
N VAL A 4 -26.76 69.53 42.06
CA VAL A 4 -25.68 68.80 41.39
C VAL A 4 -26.30 67.60 40.68
N MET A 5 -26.17 67.55 39.35
CA MET A 5 -26.44 66.35 38.55
C MET A 5 -25.12 65.91 37.90
N LYS A 6 -24.37 65.02 38.57
CA LYS A 6 -23.24 64.33 37.93
C LYS A 6 -23.78 63.08 37.23
N ALA A 7 -23.59 63.06 35.92
CA ALA A 7 -23.96 61.96 35.03
C ALA A 7 -23.21 60.66 35.35
N LYS A 8 -23.91 59.55 35.08
CA LYS A 8 -23.59 58.16 35.39
C LYS A 8 -22.25 57.71 34.81
N ARG A 9 -21.45 57.01 35.62
CA ARG A 9 -20.27 56.24 35.17
C ARG A 9 -20.71 55.09 34.27
N ASN A 10 -20.10 55.02 33.09
CA ASN A 10 -20.38 54.02 32.09
C ASN A 10 -19.77 52.66 32.48
N ARG A 11 -20.52 51.59 32.20
CA ARG A 11 -20.30 50.22 32.64
C ARG A 11 -19.08 49.58 31.98
N HIS A 12 -18.46 48.66 32.72
CA HIS A 12 -17.39 47.74 32.29
C HIS A 12 -17.57 47.19 30.87
N CYS A 13 -16.55 47.35 30.02
CA CYS A 13 -16.35 46.52 28.84
C CYS A 13 -16.02 45.10 29.27
N LYS A 14 -17.02 44.21 29.33
CA LYS A 14 -16.78 42.76 29.27
C LYS A 14 -16.51 42.42 27.81
N GLY A 15 -15.23 42.22 27.46
CA GLY A 15 -14.86 41.64 26.18
C GLY A 15 -15.47 40.25 26.06
N SER A 16 -16.38 40.06 25.10
CA SER A 16 -16.83 38.72 24.73
C SER A 16 -15.66 38.02 24.04
N ARG A 17 -15.10 36.99 24.69
CA ARG A 17 -14.29 36.01 23.98
C ARG A 17 -15.23 35.31 23.01
N ALA A 18 -15.12 35.67 21.73
CA ALA A 18 -15.67 34.88 20.65
C ALA A 18 -15.19 33.44 20.84
N ASN A 19 -16.14 32.53 21.04
CA ASN A 19 -15.91 31.10 21.05
C ASN A 19 -15.49 30.72 19.63
N ARG A 20 -14.18 30.78 19.35
CA ARG A 20 -13.60 30.20 18.14
C ARG A 20 -13.75 28.70 18.30
N GLY A 21 -14.86 28.16 17.80
CA GLY A 21 -15.05 26.73 17.65
C GLY A 21 -13.80 26.16 17.02
N SER A 22 -13.20 25.19 17.70
CA SER A 22 -12.18 24.35 17.09
C SER A 22 -12.77 23.79 15.79
N PRO A 23 -12.05 23.84 14.66
CA PRO A 23 -12.53 23.16 13.46
C PRO A 23 -12.74 21.70 13.83
N SER A 24 -13.98 21.20 13.69
CA SER A 24 -14.24 19.77 13.82
C SER A 24 -13.32 19.10 12.82
N LYS A 25 -12.33 18.34 13.29
CA LYS A 25 -11.59 17.42 12.42
C LYS A 25 -12.64 16.51 11.81
N SER A 26 -13.02 16.73 10.55
CA SER A 26 -13.93 15.84 9.84
C SER A 26 -13.22 14.49 9.80
N ILE A 27 -13.75 13.52 10.55
CA ILE A 27 -13.27 12.15 10.48
C ILE A 27 -13.64 11.67 9.08
N ILE A 28 -12.65 11.63 8.17
CA ILE A 28 -12.85 11.06 6.85
C ILE A 28 -13.18 9.58 7.07
N SER A 29 -14.38 9.17 6.65
CA SER A 29 -14.80 7.77 6.76
C SER A 29 -13.88 6.88 5.91
N PRO A 30 -13.46 5.69 6.41
CA PRO A 30 -12.73 4.71 5.61
C PRO A 30 -13.43 4.35 4.29
N ILE A 31 -14.77 4.41 4.29
CA ILE A 31 -15.58 4.19 3.08
C ILE A 31 -15.29 5.27 2.04
N LEU A 32 -15.29 6.54 2.46
CA LEU A 32 -15.02 7.68 1.56
C LEU A 32 -13.61 7.61 0.96
N ILE A 33 -12.61 7.14 1.72
CA ILE A 33 -11.25 6.97 1.20
C ILE A 33 -11.21 5.90 0.12
N ARG A 34 -11.87 4.75 0.34
CA ARG A 34 -11.93 3.67 -0.65
C ARG A 34 -12.65 4.10 -1.92
N GLU A 35 -13.80 4.75 -1.80
CA GLU A 35 -14.57 5.26 -2.93
C GLU A 35 -13.79 6.32 -3.73
N THR A 36 -13.16 7.26 -3.03
CA THR A 36 -12.34 8.30 -3.68
C THR A 36 -11.14 7.69 -4.39
N PHE A 37 -10.48 6.71 -3.77
CA PHE A 37 -9.39 5.97 -4.40
C PHE A 37 -9.88 5.24 -5.65
N ALA A 38 -10.98 4.48 -5.55
CA ALA A 38 -11.56 3.74 -6.67
C ALA A 38 -11.90 4.68 -7.84
N ASN A 39 -12.59 5.78 -7.57
CA ASN A 39 -12.95 6.79 -8.58
C ASN A 39 -11.74 7.47 -9.23
N THR A 40 -10.64 7.59 -8.49
CA THR A 40 -9.43 8.25 -9.01
C THR A 40 -8.57 7.27 -9.82
N TRP A 41 -8.34 6.06 -9.31
CA TRP A 41 -7.28 5.17 -9.79
C TRP A 41 -7.78 3.95 -10.56
N LEU A 42 -9.10 3.71 -10.58
CA LEU A 42 -9.71 2.64 -11.33
C LEU A 42 -10.49 3.19 -12.53
N LYS A 43 -10.52 2.41 -13.60
CA LYS A 43 -11.38 2.60 -14.77
C LYS A 43 -12.06 1.27 -15.04
N ASP A 44 -13.39 1.24 -15.03
CA ASP A 44 -14.18 0.01 -15.24
C ASP A 44 -13.78 -1.14 -14.30
N GLY A 45 -13.46 -0.81 -13.04
CA GLY A 45 -13.00 -1.77 -12.02
C GLY A 45 -11.52 -2.19 -12.13
N GLU A 46 -10.78 -1.65 -13.11
CA GLU A 46 -9.39 -2.02 -13.41
C GLU A 46 -8.41 -0.91 -13.00
N PRO A 47 -7.26 -1.22 -12.39
CA PRO A 47 -6.24 -0.22 -12.08
C PRO A 47 -5.63 0.36 -13.36
N ARG A 48 -5.24 1.64 -13.31
CA ARG A 48 -4.50 2.31 -14.41
C ARG A 48 -3.24 1.55 -14.85
N ASN A 49 -2.60 0.84 -13.92
CA ASN A 49 -1.44 0.00 -14.20
C ASN A 49 -1.77 -1.45 -13.84
N ARG A 50 -1.75 -2.33 -14.84
CA ARG A 50 -2.00 -3.77 -14.64
C ARG A 50 -0.72 -4.47 -14.16
N THR A 51 -0.45 -4.40 -12.86
CA THR A 51 0.77 -4.97 -12.23
C THR A 51 0.41 -5.86 -11.04
N GLN A 52 1.30 -6.79 -10.67
CA GLN A 52 1.10 -7.63 -9.47
C GLN A 52 0.87 -6.77 -8.22
N THR A 53 1.66 -5.70 -8.04
CA THR A 53 1.49 -4.76 -6.90
C THR A 53 0.11 -4.10 -6.89
N ALA A 54 -0.37 -3.60 -8.03
CA ALA A 54 -1.64 -2.90 -8.08
C ALA A 54 -2.79 -3.82 -7.63
N TYR A 55 -2.91 -5.01 -8.21
CA TYR A 55 -3.98 -5.94 -7.83
C TYR A 55 -3.82 -6.48 -6.42
N SER A 56 -2.59 -6.78 -5.98
CA SER A 56 -2.33 -7.21 -4.60
C SER A 56 -2.82 -6.16 -3.60
N LEU A 57 -2.50 -4.88 -3.80
CA LEU A 57 -2.97 -3.81 -2.90
C LEU A 57 -4.49 -3.62 -2.94
N LEU A 58 -5.11 -3.70 -4.12
CA LEU A 58 -6.57 -3.58 -4.27
C LEU A 58 -7.32 -4.67 -3.49
N LEU A 59 -6.84 -5.92 -3.61
CA LEU A 59 -7.41 -7.08 -2.93
C LEU A 59 -7.12 -7.03 -1.43
N TYR A 60 -5.89 -6.71 -1.04
CA TYR A 60 -5.47 -6.69 0.36
C TYR A 60 -6.27 -5.67 1.18
N PHE A 61 -6.42 -4.45 0.66
CA PHE A 61 -7.10 -3.35 1.35
C PHE A 61 -8.62 -3.31 1.14
N ASN A 62 -9.18 -4.28 0.41
CA ASN A 62 -10.61 -4.35 0.08
C ASN A 62 -11.11 -3.05 -0.56
N ILE A 63 -10.38 -2.54 -1.57
CA ILE A 63 -10.77 -1.35 -2.33
C ILE A 63 -12.00 -1.65 -3.20
N LEU A 64 -12.02 -2.82 -3.83
CA LEU A 64 -13.13 -3.30 -4.65
C LEU A 64 -14.22 -3.86 -3.72
N VAL A 65 -15.33 -3.13 -3.60
CA VAL A 65 -16.44 -3.49 -2.70
C VAL A 65 -17.44 -4.45 -3.36
N ASP A 66 -17.51 -4.48 -4.69
CA ASP A 66 -18.29 -5.44 -5.45
C ASP A 66 -17.56 -6.80 -5.55
N GLU A 67 -18.28 -7.90 -5.34
CA GLU A 67 -17.69 -9.25 -5.36
C GLU A 67 -17.26 -9.67 -6.76
N HIS A 68 -18.00 -9.26 -7.79
CA HIS A 68 -17.66 -9.59 -9.17
C HIS A 68 -16.43 -8.81 -9.64
N GLU A 69 -16.27 -7.55 -9.24
CA GLU A 69 -15.03 -6.79 -9.43
C GLU A 69 -13.83 -7.42 -8.69
N ARG A 70 -14.01 -7.84 -7.43
CA ARG A 70 -12.98 -8.57 -6.68
C ARG A 70 -12.55 -9.84 -7.41
N LYS A 71 -13.51 -10.62 -7.90
CA LYS A 71 -13.23 -11.84 -8.67
C LYS A 71 -12.44 -11.52 -9.95
N LYS A 72 -12.83 -10.48 -10.70
CA LYS A 72 -12.10 -10.04 -11.88
C LYS A 72 -10.66 -9.63 -11.56
N ALA A 73 -10.45 -8.88 -10.48
CA ALA A 73 -9.12 -8.49 -10.02
C ALA A 73 -8.28 -9.70 -9.59
N ALA A 74 -8.89 -10.69 -8.94
CA ALA A 74 -8.24 -11.96 -8.59
C ALA A 74 -7.81 -12.72 -9.86
N ASP A 75 -8.72 -12.87 -10.82
CA ASP A 75 -8.44 -13.55 -12.10
C ASP A 75 -7.33 -12.83 -12.86
N ALA A 76 -7.34 -11.49 -12.90
CA ALA A 76 -6.29 -10.68 -13.53
C ALA A 76 -4.93 -10.81 -12.83
N LEU A 77 -4.88 -10.84 -11.49
CA LEU A 77 -3.63 -11.06 -10.74
C LEU A 77 -3.03 -12.42 -11.08
N ARG A 78 -3.85 -13.48 -11.09
CA ARG A 78 -3.42 -14.84 -11.43
C ARG A 78 -2.92 -14.93 -12.87
N GLU A 79 -3.62 -14.27 -13.80
CA GLU A 79 -3.21 -14.19 -15.20
C GLU A 79 -1.82 -13.51 -15.34
N ILE A 80 -1.61 -12.37 -14.67
CA ILE A 80 -0.34 -11.65 -14.70
C ILE A 80 0.80 -12.50 -14.11
N ILE A 81 0.56 -13.19 -13.00
CA ILE A 81 1.54 -14.10 -12.39
C ILE A 81 1.89 -15.23 -13.34
N ALA A 82 0.89 -15.91 -13.92
CA ALA A 82 1.10 -17.03 -14.83
C ALA A 82 1.84 -16.59 -16.10
N LYS A 83 1.47 -15.45 -16.68
CA LYS A 83 2.16 -14.87 -17.85
C LYS A 83 3.60 -14.46 -17.54
N ASN A 84 3.90 -14.09 -16.30
CA ASN A 84 5.26 -13.81 -15.83
C ASN A 84 6.00 -15.09 -15.39
N GLU A 85 5.53 -16.27 -15.82
CA GLU A 85 6.11 -17.57 -15.47
C GLU A 85 6.31 -17.77 -13.97
N TYR A 86 5.39 -17.23 -13.16
CA TYR A 86 5.42 -17.25 -11.71
C TYR A 86 6.60 -16.50 -11.05
N LEU A 87 7.32 -15.65 -11.78
CA LEU A 87 8.35 -14.77 -11.19
C LEU A 87 7.72 -13.61 -10.42
N VAL A 88 8.44 -13.12 -9.40
CA VAL A 88 7.96 -12.03 -8.54
C VAL A 88 8.03 -10.70 -9.28
N GLY A 89 6.89 -10.04 -9.46
CA GLY A 89 6.76 -8.73 -10.12
C GLY A 89 6.51 -7.57 -9.17
N THR A 90 6.65 -7.79 -7.86
CA THR A 90 6.39 -6.79 -6.82
C THR A 90 7.68 -6.17 -6.27
N GLY A 91 7.60 -4.88 -5.90
CA GLY A 91 8.61 -4.19 -5.09
C GLY A 91 8.17 -4.08 -3.62
N PHE A 92 8.83 -3.21 -2.85
CA PHE A 92 8.61 -3.06 -1.41
C PHE A 92 7.14 -2.83 -1.03
N ALA A 93 6.41 -2.05 -1.82
CA ALA A 93 5.00 -1.77 -1.57
C ALA A 93 4.08 -3.01 -1.70
N GLY A 94 4.44 -3.96 -2.58
CA GLY A 94 3.56 -5.07 -2.96
C GLY A 94 3.91 -6.40 -2.31
N THR A 95 5.19 -6.71 -2.12
CA THR A 95 5.66 -8.06 -1.76
C THR A 95 5.01 -8.59 -0.48
N TRP A 96 4.92 -7.78 0.58
CA TRP A 96 4.33 -8.17 1.85
C TRP A 96 2.80 -8.44 1.78
N THR A 97 2.10 -7.90 0.78
CA THR A 97 0.65 -8.14 0.61
C THR A 97 0.34 -9.33 -0.29
N LEU A 98 1.33 -9.88 -0.99
CA LEU A 98 1.11 -10.80 -2.10
C LEU A 98 0.54 -12.15 -1.65
N ASP A 99 1.12 -12.78 -0.63
CA ASP A 99 0.61 -14.04 -0.04
C ASP A 99 -0.83 -13.86 0.44
N HIS A 100 -1.04 -12.86 1.29
CA HIS A 100 -2.35 -12.60 1.89
C HIS A 100 -3.43 -12.36 0.83
N SER A 101 -3.10 -11.65 -0.26
CA SER A 101 -4.04 -11.38 -1.34
C SER A 101 -4.38 -12.65 -2.13
N LEU A 102 -3.38 -13.48 -2.45
CA LEU A 102 -3.59 -14.74 -3.18
C LEU A 102 -4.38 -15.74 -2.33
N ARG A 103 -4.07 -15.86 -1.03
CA ARG A 103 -4.82 -16.73 -0.12
C ARG A 103 -6.27 -16.30 0.04
N LYS A 104 -6.53 -14.99 0.17
CA LYS A 104 -7.90 -14.45 0.27
C LYS A 104 -8.77 -14.81 -0.94
N VAL A 105 -8.17 -14.99 -2.13
CA VAL A 105 -8.89 -15.32 -3.37
C VAL A 105 -8.75 -16.80 -3.76
N GLY A 106 -8.26 -17.66 -2.86
CA GLY A 106 -8.13 -19.10 -3.10
C GLY A 106 -7.02 -19.49 -4.09
N ALA A 107 -6.04 -18.61 -4.32
CA ALA A 107 -4.92 -18.79 -5.25
C ALA A 107 -3.61 -19.19 -4.55
N THR A 108 -3.70 -19.92 -3.44
CA THR A 108 -2.53 -20.38 -2.66
C THR A 108 -1.56 -21.21 -3.50
N GLU A 109 -2.06 -22.05 -4.41
CA GLU A 109 -1.22 -22.84 -5.32
C GLU A 109 -0.39 -21.98 -6.28
N ASP A 110 -0.95 -20.86 -6.75
CA ASP A 110 -0.20 -19.92 -7.59
C ASP A 110 0.92 -19.27 -6.78
N PHE A 111 0.69 -18.94 -5.50
CA PHE A 111 1.75 -18.43 -4.62
C PHE A 111 2.86 -19.46 -4.35
N TYR A 112 2.52 -20.73 -4.12
CA TYR A 112 3.53 -21.79 -3.97
C TYR A 112 4.40 -21.94 -5.22
N LYS A 113 3.82 -21.85 -6.42
CA LYS A 113 4.61 -21.86 -7.67
C LYS A 113 5.57 -20.67 -7.76
N MET A 114 5.19 -19.49 -7.24
CA MET A 114 6.09 -18.34 -7.15
C MET A 114 7.19 -18.56 -6.11
N LEU A 115 6.84 -19.06 -4.92
CA LEU A 115 7.78 -19.31 -3.83
C LEU A 115 8.86 -20.32 -4.23
N LEU A 116 8.50 -21.31 -5.07
CA LEU A 116 9.41 -22.35 -5.53
C LEU A 116 10.23 -21.96 -6.79
N GLN A 117 10.06 -20.76 -7.34
CA GLN A 117 10.92 -20.29 -8.44
C GLN A 117 12.37 -20.10 -7.95
N THR A 118 13.33 -20.51 -8.78
CA THR A 118 14.77 -20.34 -8.53
C THR A 118 15.44 -19.39 -9.54
N ARG A 119 14.70 -18.90 -10.55
CA ARG A 119 15.17 -17.87 -11.47
C ARG A 119 14.93 -16.47 -10.89
N VAL A 120 15.76 -15.49 -11.26
CA VAL A 120 15.53 -14.09 -10.89
C VAL A 120 14.36 -13.51 -11.69
N PRO A 121 13.46 -12.70 -11.10
CA PRO A 121 13.31 -12.41 -9.67
C PRO A 121 12.49 -13.47 -8.89
N SER A 122 13.07 -13.99 -7.80
CA SER A 122 12.39 -14.87 -6.83
C SER A 122 13.14 -14.89 -5.49
N TRP A 123 12.51 -15.44 -4.45
CA TRP A 123 13.16 -15.64 -3.15
C TRP A 123 14.26 -16.71 -3.23
N LEU A 124 13.95 -17.89 -3.81
CA LEU A 124 14.94 -18.97 -3.85
C LEU A 124 16.07 -18.70 -4.84
N TYR A 125 15.91 -17.76 -5.79
CA TYR A 125 17.07 -17.24 -6.54
C TYR A 125 18.19 -16.76 -5.62
N GLN A 126 17.87 -15.99 -4.57
CA GLN A 126 18.88 -15.52 -3.61
C GLN A 126 19.53 -16.72 -2.90
N VAL A 127 18.72 -17.69 -2.48
CA VAL A 127 19.19 -18.90 -1.77
C VAL A 127 20.12 -19.74 -2.64
N VAL A 128 19.75 -20.02 -3.90
CA VAL A 128 20.61 -20.81 -4.80
C VAL A 128 21.89 -20.07 -5.21
N GLN A 129 21.90 -18.74 -5.10
CA GLN A 129 23.09 -17.89 -5.24
C GLN A 129 23.91 -17.78 -3.94
N GLY A 130 23.55 -18.53 -2.88
CA GLY A 130 24.32 -18.59 -1.63
C GLY A 130 23.96 -17.52 -0.59
N ALA A 131 22.81 -16.85 -0.73
CA ALA A 131 22.35 -15.91 0.28
C ALA A 131 22.10 -16.57 1.64
N THR A 132 22.53 -15.93 2.72
CA THR A 132 22.17 -16.27 4.11
C THR A 132 21.26 -15.20 4.76
N THR A 133 20.96 -14.13 4.03
CA THR A 133 20.08 -13.01 4.39
C THR A 133 19.31 -12.55 3.16
N THR A 134 18.16 -11.90 3.32
CA THR A 134 17.43 -11.34 2.17
C THR A 134 18.11 -10.08 1.65
N TRP A 135 18.06 -9.86 0.34
CA TRP A 135 18.73 -8.75 -0.32
C TRP A 135 17.80 -7.56 -0.58
N GLU A 136 18.38 -6.37 -0.74
CA GLU A 136 17.64 -5.15 -1.11
C GLU A 136 16.97 -5.26 -2.47
N ARG A 137 17.61 -5.93 -3.42
CA ARG A 137 17.12 -6.15 -4.77
C ARG A 137 16.92 -7.63 -5.01
N TRP A 138 15.95 -7.96 -5.85
CA TRP A 138 15.78 -9.32 -6.36
C TRP A 138 17.04 -9.82 -7.07
N ASP A 139 17.77 -8.89 -7.69
CA ASP A 139 18.96 -9.10 -8.51
C ASP A 139 20.20 -8.39 -7.94
N SER A 140 20.34 -8.28 -6.61
CA SER A 140 21.56 -7.69 -6.00
C SER A 140 22.84 -8.38 -6.50
N LEU A 141 22.79 -9.70 -6.68
CA LEU A 141 23.73 -10.46 -7.51
C LEU A 141 23.03 -10.84 -8.82
N LEU A 142 23.63 -10.51 -9.96
CA LEU A 142 23.14 -10.88 -11.29
C LEU A 142 23.45 -12.35 -11.61
N PRO A 143 22.76 -12.97 -12.60
CA PRO A 143 22.99 -14.38 -12.95
C PRO A 143 24.42 -14.69 -13.40
N ASP A 144 25.18 -13.70 -13.86
CA ASP A 144 26.59 -13.82 -14.24
C ASP A 144 27.57 -13.69 -13.06
N GLY A 145 27.05 -13.51 -11.84
CA GLY A 145 27.84 -13.34 -10.62
C GLY A 145 28.34 -11.91 -10.36
N SER A 146 28.02 -10.96 -11.24
CA SER A 146 28.34 -9.55 -11.00
C SER A 146 27.35 -8.90 -10.04
N VAL A 147 27.82 -7.93 -9.25
CA VAL A 147 26.96 -7.15 -8.35
C VAL A 147 26.21 -6.10 -9.17
N ASN A 148 24.94 -5.87 -8.86
CA ASN A 148 24.15 -4.83 -9.52
C ASN A 148 24.81 -3.45 -9.38
N GLY A 149 25.16 -2.84 -10.52
CA GLY A 149 26.02 -1.64 -10.60
C GLY A 149 25.35 -0.30 -10.32
N CYS A 150 24.08 -0.27 -9.91
CA CYS A 150 23.31 0.96 -9.71
C CYS A 150 23.71 1.80 -8.47
N GLY A 151 24.78 1.44 -7.76
CA GLY A 151 25.31 2.21 -6.61
C GLY A 151 24.53 2.08 -5.30
N MET A 152 23.37 1.41 -5.31
CA MET A 152 22.55 1.12 -4.14
C MET A 152 22.18 -0.36 -4.14
N THR A 153 23.05 -1.17 -3.54
CA THR A 153 22.94 -2.63 -3.48
C THR A 153 23.39 -3.13 -2.11
N SER A 154 22.43 -3.53 -1.26
CA SER A 154 22.67 -4.25 -0.01
C SER A 154 22.29 -5.73 -0.12
N PHE A 155 23.10 -6.60 0.50
CA PHE A 155 22.86 -8.03 0.64
C PHE A 155 22.19 -8.42 1.98
N ASN A 156 21.77 -7.43 2.77
CA ASN A 156 21.11 -7.67 4.05
C ASN A 156 20.03 -6.60 4.31
N HIS A 157 18.85 -6.80 3.71
CA HIS A 157 17.70 -5.92 3.81
C HIS A 157 16.43 -6.77 3.98
N TYR A 158 15.69 -6.57 5.07
CA TYR A 158 14.62 -7.48 5.50
C TYR A 158 13.33 -7.37 4.68
N ALA A 159 13.18 -6.35 3.82
CA ALA A 159 11.91 -6.02 3.18
C ALA A 159 11.29 -7.22 2.42
N PHE A 160 12.09 -7.99 1.69
CA PHE A 160 11.60 -9.19 0.99
C PHE A 160 11.51 -10.44 1.88
N GLY A 161 12.02 -10.37 3.12
CA GLY A 161 11.78 -11.36 4.17
C GLY A 161 10.34 -11.33 4.72
N SER A 162 9.55 -10.30 4.38
CA SER A 162 8.11 -10.22 4.68
C SER A 162 7.27 -11.36 4.11
N VAL A 163 7.84 -12.21 3.24
CA VAL A 163 7.21 -13.44 2.76
C VAL A 163 6.90 -14.46 3.87
N ALA A 164 7.55 -14.33 5.03
CA ALA A 164 7.40 -15.23 6.17
C ALA A 164 6.51 -14.68 7.30
N ASP A 165 5.87 -13.53 7.11
CA ASP A 165 5.01 -12.84 8.10
C ASP A 165 3.54 -13.32 7.99
#